data_AF-A0AA41RYG4-F1
#
_entry.id   AF-A0AA41RYG4-F1
#
_cell.length_a   1.000
_cell.length_b   1.000
_cell.length_c   1.000
_cell.angle_alpha   90.00
_cell.angle_beta   90.00
_cell.angle_gamma   90.00
#
_symmetry.space_group_name_H-M   'P 1'
#
loop_
_entity.id
_entity.type
_entity.pdbx_description
1 polymer ?
#
loop_
_entity_poly.entity_id
_entity_poly.type
_entity_poly.pdbx_seq_one_letter_code
_entity_poly.pdbx_strand_id
1 'polypeptide(L)' 'MPPHRTWTQPEDDMLVDILTELTLEGKWKSDTGFKSGYLKVIEQKLLDKLPGAQHRE' A
#
# COMPACT_ATOMS: atom_id res chain seq x y z
N MET A 1 -24.17 11.05 -3.86
CA MET A 1 -22.70 10.89 -3.85
C MET A 1 -22.43 9.49 -3.33
N PRO A 2 -21.71 8.62 -4.06
CA PRO A 2 -21.38 7.30 -3.52
C PRO A 2 -20.53 7.51 -2.25
N PRO A 3 -20.67 6.65 -1.24
CA PRO A 3 -19.85 6.75 -0.04
C PRO A 3 -18.37 6.65 -0.46
N HIS A 4 -17.57 7.63 -0.06
CA HIS A 4 -16.12 7.54 -0.18
C HIS A 4 -15.69 6.29 0.59
N ARG A 5 -15.00 5.38 -0.09
CA ARG A 5 -14.46 4.19 0.53
C ARG A 5 -13.39 4.64 1.53
N THR A 6 -13.73 4.53 2.82
CA THR A 6 -12.77 4.79 3.90
C THR A 6 -11.90 3.55 4.07
N TRP A 7 -10.61 3.75 4.27
CA TRP A 7 -9.70 2.68 4.65
C TRP A 7 -10.19 2.03 5.94
N THR A 8 -10.30 0.71 5.95
CA THR A 8 -10.57 -0.03 7.17
C THR A 8 -9.28 -0.22 7.97
N GLN A 9 -9.39 -0.37 9.29
CA GLN A 9 -8.25 -0.64 10.17
C GLN A 9 -7.30 -1.74 9.63
N PRO A 10 -7.78 -2.92 9.17
CA PRO A 10 -6.89 -3.94 8.63
C PRO A 10 -6.21 -3.54 7.30
N GLU A 11 -6.82 -2.68 6.49
CA GLU A 11 -6.17 -2.15 5.28
C GLU A 11 -5.08 -1.15 5.65
N ASP A 12 -5.32 -0.30 6.66
CA ASP A 12 -4.34 0.66 7.17
C ASP A 12 -3.13 -0.07 7.79
N ASP A 13 -3.38 -1.07 8.65
CA ASP A 13 -2.32 -1.90 9.24
C ASP A 13 -1.49 -2.61 8.15
N MET A 14 -2.14 -3.11 7.08
CA MET A 14 -1.45 -3.71 5.94
C MET A 14 -0.59 -2.70 5.17
N LEU A 15 -1.09 -1.48 4.97
CA LEU A 15 -0.33 -0.42 4.29
C LEU A 15 0.93 -0.06 5.10
N VAL A 16 0.79 0.05 6.42
CA VAL A 16 1.92 0.31 7.33
C VAL A 16 2.93 -0.83 7.29
N ASP A 17 2.49 -2.08 7.29
CA ASP A 17 3.35 -3.26 7.16
C ASP A 17 4.15 -3.22 5.84
N ILE A 18 3.47 -2.98 4.71
CA ILE A 18 4.09 -2.86 3.39
C ILE A 18 5.11 -1.72 3.34
N LEU A 19 4.78 -0.54 3.89
CA LEU A 19 5.68 0.61 3.95
C LEU A 19 6.91 0.31 4.81
N THR A 20 6.72 -0.43 5.89
CA THR A 20 7.81 -0.86 6.79
C THR A 20 8.71 -1.85 6.09
N GLU A 21 8.17 -2.87 5.41
CA GLU A 21 8.93 -3.81 4.58
C GLU A 21 9.76 -3.10 3.52
N LEU A 22 9.16 -2.17 2.76
CA LEU A 22 9.85 -1.42 1.70
C LEU A 22 11.01 -0.58 2.25
N THR A 23 10.85 -0.05 3.47
CA THR A 23 11.88 0.71 4.17
C THR A 23 13.01 -0.21 4.64
N LEU A 24 12.68 -1.39 5.18
CA LEU A 24 13.63 -2.39 5.65
C LEU A 24 14.42 -3.04 4.51
N GLU A 25 13.79 -3.27 3.35
CA GLU A 25 14.47 -3.78 2.15
C GLU A 25 15.59 -2.83 1.67
N GLY A 26 15.54 -1.54 2.05
CA GLY A 26 16.52 -0.51 1.66
C GLY A 26 16.54 -0.18 0.16
N LYS A 27 15.93 -1.04 -0.68
CA LYS A 27 15.83 -0.92 -2.13
C LYS A 27 15.02 0.30 -2.56
N TRP A 28 13.99 0.65 -1.80
CA TRP A 28 13.05 1.74 -2.09
C TRP A 28 13.36 3.03 -1.34
N LYS A 29 14.38 3.02 -0.48
CA LYS A 29 14.85 4.21 0.23
C LYS A 29 15.62 5.13 -0.72
N SER A 30 15.33 6.42 -0.63
CA SER A 30 15.97 7.51 -1.37
C SER A 30 16.42 8.58 -0.37
N ASP A 31 17.37 9.46 -0.74
CA ASP A 31 17.84 10.55 0.12
C ASP A 31 16.71 11.49 0.60
N THR A 32 15.65 11.61 -0.20
CA THR A 32 14.48 12.46 0.09
C THR A 32 13.24 11.68 0.56
N GLY A 33 13.35 10.38 0.83
CA GLY A 33 12.23 9.53 1.24
C GLY A 33 12.18 8.21 0.46
N PHE A 34 11.17 8.05 -0.40
CA PHE A 34 11.03 6.86 -1.24
C PHE A 34 11.41 7.12 -2.70
N LYS A 35 11.94 6.10 -3.38
CA LYS A 35 12.24 6.14 -4.81
C LYS A 35 10.97 6.26 -5.63
N SER A 36 11.06 6.93 -6.79
CA SER A 36 9.97 6.98 -7.76
C SER A 36 9.53 5.55 -8.14
N GLY A 37 8.21 5.34 -8.17
CA GLY A 37 7.63 4.03 -8.46
C GLY A 37 7.32 3.15 -7.24
N TYR A 38 7.71 3.54 -6.02
CA TYR A 38 7.36 2.79 -4.81
C TYR A 38 5.83 2.60 -4.64
N LEU A 39 5.04 3.60 -5.04
CA LEU A 39 3.57 3.53 -5.03
C LEU A 39 3.05 2.32 -5.81
N LYS A 40 3.59 2.03 -7.00
CA LYS A 40 3.19 0.85 -7.78
C LYS A 40 3.47 -0.45 -7.05
N VAL A 41 4.55 -0.51 -6.27
CA VAL A 41 4.93 -1.69 -5.49
C VAL A 41 3.98 -1.87 -4.32
N ILE A 42 3.63 -0.76 -3.64
CA ILE A 42 2.61 -0.76 -2.60
C ILE A 42 1.30 -1.27 -3.17
N GLU A 43 0.83 -0.71 -4.31
CA GLU A 43 -0.39 -1.15 -4.97
C GLU A 43 -0.36 -2.65 -5.32
N GLN A 44 0.76 -3.17 -5.86
CA GLN A 44 0.87 -4.60 -6.15
C GLN A 44 0.85 -5.47 -4.90
N LYS A 45 1.60 -5.11 -3.84
CA LYS A 45 1.58 -5.83 -2.56
C LYS A 45 0.20 -5.76 -1.91
N LEU A 46 -0.47 -4.61 -1.98
CA LEU A 46 -1.80 -4.42 -1.45
C LEU A 46 -2.82 -5.27 -2.21
N LEU A 47 -2.75 -5.35 -3.54
CA LEU A 47 -3.60 -6.22 -4.35
C LEU A 47 -3.36 -7.70 -4.09
N ASP A 48 -2.09 -8.11 -3.91
CA ASP A 48 -1.71 -9.48 -3.57
C ASP A 48 -2.28 -9.90 -2.21
N LYS A 49 -2.21 -9.00 -1.23
CA LYS A 49 -2.66 -9.27 0.14
C LYS A 49 -4.16 -9.02 0.36
N LEU A 50 -4.78 -8.14 -0.43
CA LEU A 50 -6.20 -7.78 -0.39
C LEU A 50 -6.85 -8.01 -1.76
N PRO A 51 -7.06 -9.28 -2.16
CA PRO A 51 -7.68 -9.61 -3.44
C PRO A 51 -9.15 -9.14 -3.57
N GLY A 52 -9.75 -8.60 -2.50
CA GLY A 52 -11.11 -8.05 -2.47
C GLY A 52 -11.20 -6.52 -2.42
N ALA A 53 -10.07 -5.79 -2.34
CA ALA A 53 -10.10 -4.33 -2.29
C ALA A 53 -10.67 -3.70 -3.57
N GLN A 54 -10.76 -4.45 -4.69
CA GLN A 54 -11.30 -3.96 -5.96
C GLN A 54 -12.74 -4.35 -6.29
N HIS A 55 -13.48 -5.11 -5.47
CA HIS A 55 -14.82 -5.53 -5.87
C HIS A 55 -15.89 -5.30 -4.80
N ARG A 56 -16.77 -4.32 -5.08
CA ARG A 56 -18.20 -4.50 -4.85
C ARG A 56 -18.94 -3.63 -5.87
N GLU A 57 -19.55 -4.33 -6.83
CA GLU A 57 -20.51 -3.83 -7.83
C GLU A 57 -21.69 -3.09 -7.20
#